data_AF-A0AAW2A817-F1
#
_entry.id   AF-A0AAW2A817-F1
#
_cell.length_a   1.000
_cell.length_b   1.000
_cell.length_c   1.000
_cell.angle_alpha   90.00
_cell.angle_beta   90.00
_cell.angle_gamma   90.00
#
_symmetry.space_group_name_H-M   'P 1'
#
loop_
_entity.id
_entity.type
_entity.pdbx_description
1 polymer ?
#
loop_
_entity_poly.entity_id
_entity_poly.type
_entity_poly.pdbx_seq_one_letter_code
_entity_poly.pdbx_strand_id
1 'polypeptide(L)'
;MLSRLLEQRWPVTAALSDRAVTLRGKHHYLRPEQWNLIEELFQALEPFDGAMVFLSGQQYVTLSALPQLVQSLKKSIQSSAFETAPVKSYQAHVIEQITTRWQELSVFQPESPNTVLVADALDHRFRKLKFLLVDDVLKNWAAKKKARQPNVSEN
;
A
#
# COMPACT_ATOMS: atom_id res chain seq x y z
N MET A 1 -1.31 12.43 12.70
CA MET A 1 -0.89 12.53 14.12
C MET A 1 0.61 12.72 14.24
N LEU A 2 1.43 11.83 13.65
CA LEU A 2 2.89 11.95 13.69
C LEU A 2 3.42 13.23 13.05
N SER A 3 2.84 13.68 11.93
CA SER A 3 3.16 14.98 11.31
C SER A 3 3.04 16.15 12.30
N ARG A 4 1.89 16.27 12.97
CA ARG A 4 1.65 17.29 14.01
C ARG A 4 2.61 17.16 15.20
N LEU A 5 2.97 15.94 15.59
CA LEU A 5 3.93 15.71 16.67
C LEU A 5 5.33 16.21 16.29
N LEU A 6 5.74 16.01 15.04
CA LEU A 6 7.00 16.53 14.50
C LEU A 6 6.98 18.06 14.37
N GLU A 7 5.88 18.65 13.91
CA GLU A 7 5.70 20.12 13.88
C GLU A 7 5.82 20.74 15.27
N GLN A 8 5.29 20.06 16.29
CA GLN A 8 5.30 20.50 17.68
C GLN A 8 6.52 20.00 18.47
N ARG A 9 7.59 19.54 17.80
CA ARG A 9 8.79 18.97 18.44
C ARG A 9 9.36 19.87 19.54
N TRP A 10 9.53 21.17 19.26
CA TRP A 10 10.09 22.11 20.24
C TRP A 10 9.13 22.44 21.39
N PRO A 11 7.85 22.79 21.15
CA PRO A 11 6.88 22.96 22.23
C PRO A 11 6.75 21.74 23.15
N VAL A 12 6.67 20.53 22.58
CA VAL A 12 6.56 19.28 23.34
C VAL A 12 7.81 19.03 24.16
N THR A 13 9.00 19.23 23.57
CA THR A 13 10.27 19.07 24.29
C THR A 13 10.39 20.08 25.43
N ALA A 14 10.00 21.33 25.21
CA ALA A 14 10.02 22.38 26.24
C ALA A 14 9.07 22.07 27.40
N ALA A 15 7.83 21.68 27.10
CA ALA A 15 6.82 21.33 28.11
C ALA A 15 7.22 20.10 28.93
N LEU A 16 7.79 19.08 28.29
CA LEU A 16 8.24 17.85 28.97
C LEU A 16 9.57 18.02 29.74
N SER A 17 10.33 19.07 29.42
CA SER A 17 11.57 19.41 30.14
C SER A 17 11.32 20.36 31.31
N ASP A 18 10.13 20.98 31.37
CA ASP A 18 9.76 21.90 32.44
C ASP A 18 9.53 21.16 33.76
N ARG A 19 10.33 21.52 34.77
CA ARG A 19 10.27 20.96 36.13
C ARG A 19 9.08 21.46 36.93
N ALA A 20 8.41 22.53 36.49
CA ALA A 20 7.16 22.99 37.08
C ALA A 20 5.98 22.07 36.70
N VAL A 21 6.07 21.42 35.53
CA VAL A 21 5.02 20.57 34.96
C VAL A 21 5.29 19.08 35.17
N THR A 22 6.57 18.66 35.13
CA THR A 22 6.96 17.25 35.28
C THR A 22 7.53 16.96 36.68
N LEU A 23 6.92 16.01 37.39
CA LEU A 23 7.32 15.59 38.75
C LEU A 23 8.78 15.09 38.77
N ARG A 24 9.56 15.54 39.76
CA ARG A 24 10.96 15.15 39.96
C ARG A 24 11.12 13.63 39.96
N GLY A 25 12.01 13.12 39.10
CA GLY A 25 12.46 11.72 39.10
C GLY A 25 12.03 10.88 37.90
N LYS A 26 11.21 11.41 36.98
CA LYS A 26 10.87 10.73 35.72
C LYS A 26 11.26 11.60 34.53
N HIS A 27 12.26 11.16 33.76
CA HIS A 27 12.63 11.79 32.49
C HIS A 27 11.53 11.46 31.46
N HIS A 28 10.55 12.35 31.34
CA HIS A 28 9.41 12.19 30.44
C HIS A 28 9.65 12.76 29.02
N TYR A 29 10.83 13.33 28.75
CA TYR A 29 11.14 13.90 27.43
C TYR A 29 11.58 12.83 26.43
N LEU A 30 11.20 13.03 25.17
CA LEU A 30 11.66 12.22 24.05
C LEU A 30 13.14 12.53 23.76
N ARG A 31 13.96 11.48 23.73
CA ARG A 31 15.38 11.57 23.37
C ARG A 31 15.55 11.84 21.86
N PRO A 32 16.68 12.43 21.43
CA PRO A 32 16.94 12.68 20.01
C PRO A 32 16.76 11.44 19.12
N GLU A 33 17.17 10.26 19.61
CA GLU A 33 17.03 9.00 18.87
C GLU A 33 15.57 8.60 18.67
N GLN A 34 14.70 8.94 19.64
CA GLN A 34 13.26 8.67 19.55
C GLN A 34 12.58 9.63 18.56
N TRP A 35 13.04 10.87 18.46
CA TRP A 35 12.57 11.80 17.42
C TRP A 35 12.97 11.33 16.02
N ASN A 36 14.21 10.89 15.84
CA ASN A 36 14.68 10.33 14.57
C ASN A 36 13.87 9.09 14.16
N LEU A 37 13.55 8.20 15.13
CA LEU A 37 12.68 7.05 14.88
C LEU A 37 11.28 7.47 14.41
N ILE A 38 10.70 8.52 14.99
CA ILE A 38 9.40 9.03 14.59
C ILE A 38 9.45 9.62 13.17
N GLU A 39 10.53 10.32 12.83
CA GLU A 39 10.74 10.87 11.48
C GLU A 39 10.87 9.75 10.44
N GLU A 40 11.68 8.72 10.70
CA GLU A 40 11.81 7.56 9.82
C GLU A 40 10.47 6.81 9.65
N LEU A 41 9.73 6.62 10.76
CA LEU A 41 8.42 5.97 10.70
C LEU A 41 7.41 6.80 9.91
N PHE A 42 7.45 8.13 10.03
CA PHE A 42 6.58 9.01 9.26
C PHE A 42 6.86 8.87 7.75
N GLN A 43 8.13 8.87 7.34
CA GLN A 43 8.52 8.63 5.94
C GLN A 43 8.08 7.25 5.45
N ALA A 44 8.17 6.22 6.29
CA ALA A 44 7.71 4.87 5.94
C ALA A 44 6.19 4.78 5.75
N LEU A 45 5.42 5.68 6.40
CA LEU A 45 3.96 5.72 6.35
C LEU A 45 3.41 6.64 5.25
N GLU A 46 4.17 7.64 4.81
CA GLU A 46 3.75 8.62 3.80
C GLU A 46 3.20 7.99 2.50
N PRO A 47 3.79 6.93 1.91
CA PRO A 47 3.24 6.29 0.72
C PRO A 47 1.83 5.74 0.91
N PHE A 48 1.49 5.31 2.14
CA PHE A 48 0.15 4.80 2.45
C PHE A 48 -0.90 5.90 2.52
N ASP A 49 -0.52 7.11 2.94
CA ASP A 49 -1.43 8.26 2.95
C ASP A 49 -1.80 8.64 1.51
N GLY A 50 -0.81 8.75 0.62
CA GLY A 50 -1.04 9.00 -0.80
C GLY A 50 -1.89 7.91 -1.48
N ALA A 51 -1.62 6.63 -1.16
CA ALA A 51 -2.43 5.51 -1.63
C ALA A 51 -3.88 5.57 -1.12
N MET A 52 -4.09 5.93 0.14
CA MET A 52 -5.43 6.06 0.72
C MET A 52 -6.21 7.19 0.07
N VAL A 53 -5.59 8.36 -0.10
CA VAL A 53 -6.20 9.50 -0.82
C VAL A 53 -6.61 9.07 -2.22
N PHE A 54 -5.71 8.39 -2.95
CA PHE A 54 -6.02 7.89 -4.28
C PHE A 54 -7.20 6.92 -4.28
N LEU A 55 -7.23 5.93 -3.38
CA LEU A 55 -8.30 4.92 -3.30
C LEU A 55 -9.64 5.49 -2.83
N SER A 56 -9.61 6.60 -2.08
CA SER A 56 -10.82 7.32 -1.66
C SER A 56 -11.46 8.15 -2.77
N GLY A 57 -10.75 8.36 -3.88
CA GLY A 57 -11.25 9.10 -5.02
C GLY A 57 -12.43 8.41 -5.70
N GLN A 58 -13.51 9.17 -5.94
CA GLN A 58 -14.72 8.67 -6.60
C GLN A 58 -14.79 9.04 -8.09
N GLN A 59 -13.93 9.96 -8.55
CA GLN A 59 -13.97 10.50 -9.91
C GLN A 59 -13.32 9.57 -10.95
N TYR A 60 -12.61 8.54 -10.52
CA TYR A 60 -11.87 7.63 -11.40
C TYR A 60 -11.95 6.20 -10.88
N VAL A 61 -11.71 5.23 -11.78
CA VAL A 61 -11.70 3.82 -11.44
C VAL A 61 -10.45 3.50 -10.62
N THR A 62 -10.66 3.17 -9.35
CA THR A 62 -9.62 2.78 -8.38
C THR A 62 -9.35 1.29 -8.41
N LEU A 63 -10.36 0.47 -8.73
CA LEU A 63 -10.26 -0.99 -8.71
C LEU A 63 -9.19 -1.53 -9.67
N SER A 64 -9.10 -0.98 -10.88
CA SER A 64 -8.10 -1.37 -11.87
C SER A 64 -6.67 -1.01 -11.44
N ALA A 65 -6.49 0.07 -10.69
CA ALA A 65 -5.18 0.54 -10.25
C ALA A 65 -4.66 -0.21 -9.01
N LEU A 66 -5.49 -1.03 -8.36
CA LEU A 66 -5.16 -1.68 -7.09
C LEU A 66 -3.93 -2.59 -7.18
N PRO A 67 -3.76 -3.47 -8.19
CA PRO A 67 -2.56 -4.32 -8.28
C PRO A 67 -1.28 -3.49 -8.43
N GLN A 68 -1.33 -2.44 -9.25
CA GLN A 68 -0.22 -1.52 -9.48
C GLN A 68 0.17 -0.77 -8.21
N LEU A 69 -0.85 -0.27 -7.50
CA LEU A 69 -0.67 0.47 -6.26
C LEU A 69 -0.02 -0.43 -5.20
N VAL A 70 -0.50 -1.66 -5.01
CA VAL A 70 0.08 -2.61 -4.05
C VAL A 70 1.55 -2.93 -4.38
N GLN A 71 1.87 -3.15 -5.65
CA GLN A 71 3.26 -3.40 -6.05
C GLN A 71 4.15 -2.17 -5.90
N SER A 72 3.63 -0.97 -6.21
CA SER A 72 4.35 0.28 -6.04
C SER A 72 4.65 0.57 -4.56
N LEU A 73 3.69 0.31 -3.67
CA LEU A 73 3.87 0.42 -2.22
C LEU A 73 4.93 -0.56 -1.73
N LYS A 74 4.84 -1.83 -2.13
CA LYS A 74 5.84 -2.85 -1.80
C LYS A 74 7.24 -2.40 -2.23
N LYS A 75 7.38 -1.89 -3.45
CA LYS A 75 8.65 -1.40 -3.99
C LYS A 75 9.16 -0.16 -3.24
N SER A 76 8.29 0.81 -2.96
CA SER A 76 8.63 2.04 -2.24
C SER A 76 9.17 1.73 -0.84
N ILE A 77 8.54 0.78 -0.15
CA ILE A 77 8.96 0.35 1.19
C ILE A 77 10.28 -0.41 1.12
N GLN A 78 10.48 -1.26 0.12
CA GLN A 78 11.74 -1.98 -0.10
C GLN A 78 12.91 -1.08 -0.49
N SER A 79 12.68 -0.02 -1.26
CA SER A 79 13.74 0.91 -1.69
C SER A 79 14.18 1.88 -0.59
N SER A 80 13.36 2.05 0.45
CA SER A 80 13.67 2.96 1.54
C SER A 80 14.72 2.33 2.47
N ALA A 81 15.90 2.95 2.53
CA ALA A 81 16.97 2.55 3.44
C ALA A 81 16.74 3.21 4.80
N PHE A 82 16.01 2.54 5.69
CA PHE A 82 15.83 2.99 7.07
C PHE A 82 17.04 2.59 7.92
N GLU A 83 17.49 3.45 8.82
CA GLU A 83 18.65 3.17 9.67
C GLU A 83 18.24 2.42 10.95
N THR A 84 17.09 2.76 11.53
CA THR A 84 16.71 2.26 12.86
C THR A 84 16.14 0.84 12.82
N ALA A 85 16.61 -0.02 13.75
CA ALA A 85 16.19 -1.43 13.83
C ALA A 85 14.65 -1.65 13.93
N PRO A 86 13.87 -0.85 14.69
CA PRO A 86 12.42 -1.00 14.75
C PRO A 86 11.74 -0.71 13.40
N VAL A 87 12.26 0.24 12.63
CA VAL A 87 11.70 0.60 11.32
C VAL A 87 12.01 -0.50 10.29
N LYS A 88 13.17 -1.15 10.38
CA LYS A 88 13.49 -2.36 9.60
C LYS A 88 12.56 -3.54 9.92
N SER A 89 12.25 -3.75 11.20
CA SER A 89 11.26 -4.76 11.62
C SER A 89 9.86 -4.45 11.09
N TYR A 90 9.45 -3.17 11.16
CA TYR A 90 8.21 -2.70 10.56
C TYR A 90 8.18 -2.96 9.04
N GLN A 91 9.25 -2.61 8.33
CA GLN A 91 9.39 -2.83 6.88
C GLN A 91 9.20 -4.32 6.52
N ALA A 92 9.88 -5.23 7.24
CA ALA A 92 9.75 -6.66 7.02
C ALA A 92 8.31 -7.15 7.25
N HIS A 93 7.67 -6.74 8.35
CA HIS A 93 6.29 -7.10 8.65
C HIS A 93 5.29 -6.54 7.64
N VAL A 94 5.51 -5.31 7.16
CA VAL A 94 4.62 -4.72 6.15
C VAL A 94 4.74 -5.45 4.83
N ILE A 95 5.95 -5.82 4.40
CA ILE A 95 6.16 -6.60 3.19
C ILE A 95 5.45 -7.96 3.32
N GLU A 96 5.62 -8.64 4.46
CA GLU A 96 4.94 -9.90 4.77
C GLU A 96 3.41 -9.74 4.70
N GLN A 97 2.85 -8.75 5.41
CA GLN A 97 1.41 -8.48 5.42
C GLN A 97 0.87 -8.13 4.03
N ILE A 98 1.62 -7.36 3.23
CA ILE A 98 1.25 -7.06 1.84
C ILE A 98 1.20 -8.35 1.03
N THR A 99 2.21 -9.22 1.16
CA THR A 99 2.24 -10.47 0.41
C THR A 99 1.14 -11.43 0.82
N THR A 100 0.84 -11.57 2.11
CA THR A 100 -0.21 -12.47 2.61
C THR A 100 -1.60 -11.97 2.27
N ARG A 101 -1.90 -10.68 2.52
CA ARG A 101 -3.25 -10.14 2.33
C ARG A 101 -3.62 -9.97 0.85
N TRP A 102 -2.65 -9.71 -0.01
CA TRP A 102 -2.89 -9.39 -1.42
C TRP A 102 -2.37 -10.47 -2.38
N GLN A 103 -2.08 -11.68 -1.88
CA GLN A 103 -1.60 -12.80 -2.70
C GLN A 103 -2.53 -13.10 -3.87
N GLU A 104 -3.83 -13.05 -3.62
CA GLU A 104 -4.89 -13.39 -4.59
C GLU A 104 -5.08 -12.30 -5.66
N LEU A 105 -4.55 -11.08 -5.45
CA LEU A 105 -4.62 -10.02 -6.47
C LEU A 105 -3.81 -10.33 -7.72
N SER A 106 -2.83 -11.23 -7.63
CA SER A 106 -1.95 -11.59 -8.74
C SER A 106 -2.24 -12.97 -9.34
N VAL A 107 -3.13 -13.77 -8.73
CA VAL A 107 -3.37 -15.16 -9.14
C VAL A 107 -4.68 -15.23 -9.92
N PHE A 108 -4.58 -15.59 -11.21
CA PHE A 108 -5.75 -15.87 -12.03
C PHE A 108 -6.25 -17.29 -11.76
N GLN A 109 -7.49 -17.41 -11.26
CA GLN A 109 -8.19 -18.68 -11.16
C GLN A 109 -9.31 -18.75 -12.22
N PRO A 110 -9.35 -19.79 -13.08
CA PRO A 110 -10.31 -19.86 -14.21
C PRO A 110 -11.77 -20.09 -13.76
N GLU A 111 -11.97 -20.74 -12.61
CA GLU A 111 -13.30 -21.02 -12.06
C GLU A 111 -13.96 -19.77 -11.48
N SER A 112 -13.21 -18.99 -10.70
CA SER A 112 -13.61 -17.71 -10.10
C SER A 112 -12.64 -16.59 -10.49
N PRO A 113 -12.88 -15.88 -11.62
CA PRO A 113 -11.98 -14.82 -12.04
C PRO A 113 -12.00 -13.68 -11.01
N ASN A 114 -10.82 -13.31 -10.52
CA ASN A 114 -10.67 -12.15 -9.65
C ASN A 114 -11.11 -10.88 -10.42
N THR A 115 -12.15 -10.21 -9.94
CA THR A 115 -12.73 -9.03 -10.61
C THR A 115 -11.70 -7.90 -10.72
N VAL A 116 -10.77 -7.81 -9.77
CA VAL A 116 -9.67 -6.83 -9.78
C VAL A 116 -8.73 -7.07 -10.96
N LEU A 117 -8.35 -8.33 -11.21
CA LEU A 117 -7.48 -8.72 -12.33
C LEU A 117 -8.12 -8.39 -13.68
N VAL A 118 -9.42 -8.64 -13.81
CA VAL A 118 -10.16 -8.31 -15.04
C VAL A 118 -10.25 -6.80 -15.22
N ALA A 119 -10.52 -6.04 -14.15
CA ALA A 119 -10.57 -4.58 -14.20
C ALA A 119 -9.22 -3.96 -14.58
N ASP A 120 -8.11 -4.48 -14.04
CA ASP A 120 -6.75 -4.06 -14.40
C ASP A 120 -6.43 -4.39 -15.87
N ALA A 121 -6.76 -5.60 -16.33
CA ALA A 121 -6.54 -6.01 -17.73
C ALA A 121 -7.32 -5.17 -18.76
N LEU A 122 -8.49 -4.64 -18.38
CA LEU A 122 -9.31 -3.76 -19.22
C LEU A 122 -8.83 -2.30 -19.20
N ASP A 123 -8.02 -1.90 -18.21
CA ASP A 123 -7.54 -0.54 -18.09
C ASP A 123 -6.33 -0.28 -19.01
N HIS A 124 -6.55 0.51 -20.05
CA HIS A 124 -5.52 0.86 -21.03
C HIS A 124 -4.27 1.50 -20.41
N ARG A 125 -4.40 2.17 -19.25
CA ARG A 125 -3.28 2.81 -18.54
C ARG A 125 -2.24 1.80 -18.09
N PHE A 126 -2.67 0.58 -17.77
CA PHE A 126 -1.82 -0.47 -17.23
C PHE A 126 -1.46 -1.55 -18.26
N ARG A 127 -1.91 -1.40 -19.52
CA ARG A 127 -1.62 -2.36 -20.60
C ARG A 127 -0.13 -2.54 -20.92
N LYS A 128 0.69 -1.51 -20.68
CA LYS A 128 2.16 -1.54 -20.92
C LYS A 128 2.93 -2.13 -19.74
N LEU A 129 2.26 -2.32 -18.62
CA LEU A 129 2.84 -2.77 -17.38
C LEU A 129 2.80 -4.31 -17.42
N LYS A 130 3.98 -4.96 -17.36
CA LYS A 130 4.19 -6.44 -17.43
C LYS A 130 3.68 -7.23 -16.20
N PHE A 131 2.60 -6.78 -15.56
CA PHE A 131 2.23 -7.23 -14.22
C PHE A 131 1.41 -8.52 -14.27
N LEU A 132 0.88 -8.87 -15.45
CA LEU A 132 0.10 -10.07 -15.72
C LEU A 132 0.37 -10.57 -17.14
N LEU A 133 0.21 -11.88 -17.37
CA LEU A 133 -0.15 -12.40 -18.69
C LEU A 133 -1.59 -11.94 -18.98
N VAL A 134 -1.76 -10.64 -19.22
CA VAL A 134 -3.03 -9.99 -19.63
C VAL A 134 -3.65 -10.76 -20.80
N ASP A 135 -2.80 -11.28 -21.69
CA ASP A 135 -3.20 -12.13 -22.81
C ASP A 135 -3.86 -13.44 -22.34
N ASP A 136 -3.38 -14.07 -21.28
CA ASP A 136 -3.96 -15.33 -20.78
C ASP A 136 -5.30 -15.08 -20.09
N VAL A 137 -5.42 -13.99 -19.31
CA VAL A 137 -6.69 -13.59 -18.70
C VAL A 137 -7.74 -13.29 -19.77
N LEU A 138 -7.37 -12.52 -20.81
CA LEU A 138 -8.28 -12.17 -21.90
C LEU A 138 -8.62 -13.37 -22.80
N LYS A 139 -7.65 -14.23 -23.12
CA LYS A 139 -7.89 -15.48 -23.88
C LYS A 139 -8.82 -16.41 -23.12
N ASN A 140 -8.61 -16.59 -21.82
CA ASN A 140 -9.44 -17.46 -20.99
C ASN A 140 -10.86 -16.89 -20.80
N TRP A 141 -10.98 -15.58 -20.66
CA TRP A 141 -12.29 -14.91 -20.60
C TRP A 141 -13.04 -15.01 -21.94
N ALA A 142 -12.35 -14.79 -23.06
CA ALA A 142 -12.91 -14.97 -24.40
C ALA A 142 -13.35 -16.42 -24.66
N ALA A 143 -12.55 -17.40 -24.22
CA ALA A 143 -12.89 -18.82 -24.30
C ALA A 143 -14.13 -19.17 -23.46
N LYS A 144 -14.25 -18.65 -22.23
CA LYS A 144 -15.43 -18.85 -21.36
C LYS A 144 -16.69 -18.19 -21.95
N LYS A 145 -16.55 -17.01 -22.58
CA LYS A 145 -17.65 -16.35 -23.31
C LYS A 145 -18.10 -17.18 -24.51
N LYS A 146 -17.16 -17.75 -25.28
CA LYS A 146 -17.43 -18.62 -26.43
C LYS A 146 -18.10 -19.95 -26.01
N ALA A 147 -17.71 -20.52 -24.87
CA ALA A 147 -18.35 -21.72 -24.30
C ALA A 147 -19.78 -21.45 -23.76
N ARG A 148 -20.09 -20.21 -23.37
CA ARG A 148 -21.43 -19.81 -22.91
C ARG A 148 -22.39 -19.41 -24.02
N GLN A 149 -21.91 -19.18 -25.24
CA GLN A 149 -22.76 -19.05 -26.43
C GLN A 149 -22.71 -20.38 -27.20
N PRO A 150 -23.59 -21.36 -26.90
CA PRO A 150 -23.75 -22.47 -27.83
C PRO A 150 -24.25 -21.88 -29.15
N ASN A 151 -23.63 -22.30 -30.25
CA ASN A 151 -23.95 -21.91 -31.61
C ASN A 151 -25.45 -21.64 -31.77
N VAL A 152 -25.83 -20.38 -31.94
CA VAL A 152 -27.06 -20.04 -32.64
C VAL A 152 -26.74 -20.34 -34.10
N SER A 153 -26.86 -21.62 -34.45
CA SER A 153 -26.89 -22.06 -35.83
C SER A 153 -28.18 -21.52 -36.44
N GLU A 154 -28.04 -20.46 -37.24
CA GLU A 154 -29.03 -20.05 -38.22
C GLU A 154 -29.33 -21.27 -39.12
N ASN A 155 -30.58 -21.71 -39.06
CA ASN A 155 -31.25 -22.46 -40.12
C ASN A 155 -31.80 -21.47 -41.15
#